data_AF-A0A931WNY8-F1
#
_entry.id   AF-A0A931WNY8-F1
#
_cell.length_a   1.000
_cell.length_b   1.000
_cell.length_c   1.000
_cell.angle_alpha   90.00
_cell.angle_beta   90.00
_cell.angle_gamma   90.00
#
_symmetry.space_group_name_H-M   'P 1'
#
loop_
_entity.id
_entity.type
_entity.pdbx_description
1 polymer ?
#
loop_
_entity_poly.entity_id
_entity_poly.type
_entity_poly.pdbx_seq_one_letter_code
_entity_poly.pdbx_strand_id
1 'polypeptide(L)' 'MITKRDYYQVQRYLQSTQVKLGILVNFRTKFLSLRRIIRAHK' A
#
# COMPACT_ATOMS: atom_id res chain seq x y z
N MET A 1 1.79 13.53 0.25
CA MET A 1 1.82 12.92 -1.09
C MET A 1 2.28 11.48 -0.94
N ILE A 2 1.55 10.52 -1.51
CA ILE A 2 2.00 9.12 -1.60
C ILE A 2 3.02 9.01 -2.74
N THR A 3 4.09 8.26 -2.51
CA THR A 3 5.17 8.03 -3.46
C THR A 3 5.27 6.55 -3.85
N LYS A 4 6.09 6.24 -4.87
CA LYS A 4 6.41 4.85 -5.22
C LYS A 4 7.08 4.11 -4.06
N ARG A 5 7.84 4.79 -3.19
CA ARG A 5 8.52 4.16 -2.04
C ARG A 5 7.51 3.57 -1.05
N ASP A 6 6.42 4.29 -0.80
CA ASP A 6 5.34 3.83 0.07
C ASP A 6 4.68 2.56 -0.48
N TYR A 7 4.49 2.49 -1.80
CA TYR A 7 3.99 1.26 -2.46
C TYR A 7 4.94 0.08 -2.24
N TYR A 8 6.24 0.26 -2.46
CA TYR A 8 7.22 -0.81 -2.29
C TYR A 8 7.39 -1.25 -0.84
N GLN A 9 7.18 -0.34 0.12
CA GLN A 9 7.19 -0.68 1.54
C GLN A 9 5.99 -1.53 1.91
N VAL A 10 4.78 -1.16 1.48
CA VAL A 10 3.58 -1.98 1.69
C VAL A 10 3.74 -3.35 1.03
N GLN A 11 4.28 -3.44 -0.20
CA GLN A 11 4.57 -4.74 -0.82
C GLN A 11 5.46 -5.62 0.05
N ARG A 12 6.57 -5.08 0.57
CA ARG A 12 7.47 -5.83 1.47
C ARG A 12 6.73 -6.33 2.71
N TYR A 13 5.88 -5.51 3.30
CA TYR A 13 5.07 -5.93 4.43
C TYR A 13 4.11 -7.05 4.06
N LEU A 14 3.37 -6.93 2.96
CA LEU A 14 2.49 -8.00 2.48
C LEU A 14 3.23 -9.32 2.26
N GLN A 15 4.46 -9.29 1.76
CA GLN A 15 5.29 -10.50 1.66
C GLN A 15 5.66 -11.06 3.04
N SER A 16 6.20 -10.22 3.91
CA SER A 16 6.68 -10.65 5.23
C SER A 16 5.56 -11.16 6.15
N THR A 17 4.36 -10.59 6.07
CA THR A 17 3.22 -10.91 6.93
C THR A 17 2.26 -11.93 6.31
N GLN A 18 2.54 -12.35 5.07
CA GLN A 18 1.69 -13.23 4.28
C GLN A 18 0.25 -12.72 4.03
N VAL A 19 0.02 -11.41 4.22
CA VAL A 19 -1.28 -10.77 3.99
C VAL A 19 -1.49 -10.51 2.50
N LYS A 20 -2.70 -10.74 1.99
CA LYS A 20 -3.02 -10.65 0.56
C LYS A 20 -3.23 -9.22 0.05
N LEU A 21 -3.67 -8.30 0.92
CA LEU A 21 -4.08 -6.94 0.55
C LEU A 21 -3.62 -5.92 1.59
N GLY A 22 -3.02 -4.84 1.12
CA GLY A 22 -2.74 -3.63 1.89
C GLY A 22 -3.54 -2.45 1.35
N ILE A 23 -3.87 -1.51 2.24
CA ILE A 23 -4.54 -0.26 1.89
C ILE A 23 -3.58 0.88 2.20
N LEU A 24 -3.28 1.69 1.19
CA LEU A 24 -2.48 2.90 1.33
C LEU A 24 -3.38 4.12 1.17
N VAL A 25 -3.39 4.99 2.17
CA VAL A 25 -4.31 6.13 2.26
C VAL A 25 -3.54 7.44 2.38
N ASN A 26 -3.94 8.45 1.59
CA ASN A 26 -3.43 9.80 1.74
C ASN A 26 -4.39 10.64 2.58
N PHE A 27 -4.05 10.89 3.85
CA PHE A 27 -4.87 11.68 4.78
C PHE A 27 -4.69 13.20 4.65
N ARG A 28 -3.83 13.68 3.73
CA ARG A 28 -3.58 15.12 3.54
C ARG A 28 -4.61 15.83 2.66
N THR A 29 -5.51 15.09 2.01
CA THR A 29 -6.54 15.65 1.14
C THR A 29 -7.89 15.62 1.83
N LYS A 30 -8.75 16.62 1.54
CA LYS A 30 -10.13 16.70 2.08
C LYS A 30 -10.93 15.42 1.84
N PHE A 31 -10.66 14.75 0.73
CA PHE A 31 -11.24 13.46 0.39
C PHE A 31 -10.17 12.36 0.50
N LEU A 32 -10.57 11.21 1.05
CA LEU A 32 -9.71 10.04 1.17
C LEU A 32 -9.46 9.45 -0.22
N SER A 33 -8.20 9.36 -0.61
CA SER A 33 -7.78 8.60 -1.79
C SER A 33 -7.16 7.29 -1.33
N LEU A 34 -7.88 6.19 -1.57
CA LEU A 34 -7.48 4.84 -1.21
C LEU A 34 -6.76 4.18 -2.39
N ARG A 35 -5.58 3.61 -2.15
CA ARG A 35 -4.85 2.77 -3.09
C ARG A 35 -4.75 1.36 -2.53
N ARG A 36 -5.32 0.40 -3.24
CA ARG A 36 -5.20 -1.03 -2.92
C ARG A 36 -3.89 -1.57 -3.46
N ILE A 37 -3.18 -2.32 -2.62
CA ILE A 37 -1.91 -2.95 -2.96
C ILE A 37 -2.10 -4.45 -2.73
N ILE A 38 -2.08 -5.22 -3.81
CA ILE A 38 -2.22 -6.68 -3.77
C ILE A 38 -0.83 -7.30 -3.64
N ARG A 39 -0.66 -8.25 -2.74
CA ARG A 39 0.61 -8.97 -2.57
C ARG A 39 1.06 -9.54 -3.91
N ALA A 40 2.24 -9.14 -4.38
CA ALA A 40 2.79 -9.68 -5.61
C ALA A 40 3.16 -11.16 -5.42
N HIS A 41 2.82 -12.00 -6.38
CA HIS A 41 3.35 -13.36 -6.45
C HIS A 41 4.51 -13.31 -7.42
N LYS A 42 5.72 -13.62 -6.93
CA LYS A 42 6.93 -13.67 -7.74
C LYS A 42 7.11 -15.08 -8.28
#